data_AF-D4KCG9-F1
#
_entry.id   AF-D4KCG9-F1
#
_cell.length_a   1.000
_cell.length_b   1.000
_cell.length_c   1.000
_cell.angle_alpha   90.00
_cell.angle_beta   90.00
_cell.angle_gamma   90.00
#
_symmetry.space_group_name_H-M   'P 1'
#
loop_
_entity.id
_entity.type
_entity.pdbx_description
1 polymer ?
#
loop_
_entity_poly.entity_id
_entity_poly.type
_entity_poly.pdbx_seq_one_letter_code
_entity_poly.pdbx_strand_id
1 'polypeptide(L)'
;MKVVELINKLNEIGYDENTELTFGFADGNTGEWYEAPFDEITYGIDLTGEPYHNDVINIDMDVDSVKEYQKDKAECAVIDIVEEMQYVLNKYQRKLIF
;
A
#
# COMPACT_ATOMS: atom_id res chain seq x y z
N MET A 1 -3.35 -0.45 -16.61
CA MET A 1 -4.36 0.55 -17.00
C MET A 1 -3.65 1.64 -17.76
N LYS A 2 -4.18 2.13 -18.89
CA LYS A 2 -3.57 3.26 -19.60
C LYS A 2 -3.94 4.58 -18.90
N VAL A 3 -3.08 5.60 -18.97
CA VAL A 3 -3.32 6.92 -18.36
C VAL A 3 -4.66 7.52 -18.81
N VAL A 4 -4.96 7.45 -20.12
CA VAL A 4 -6.24 7.94 -20.68
C VAL A 4 -7.46 7.21 -20.11
N GLU A 5 -7.34 5.92 -19.80
CA GLU A 5 -8.44 5.15 -19.21
C GLU A 5 -8.70 5.57 -17.77
N LEU A 6 -7.63 5.89 -17.01
CA LEU A 6 -7.74 6.42 -15.66
C LEU A 6 -8.41 7.80 -15.68
N ILE A 7 -7.92 8.72 -16.51
CA ILE A 7 -8.48 10.08 -16.62
C ILE A 7 -9.96 10.03 -17.00
N ASN A 8 -10.33 9.21 -17.99
CA ASN A 8 -11.74 9.09 -18.39
C ASN A 8 -12.62 8.58 -17.25
N LYS A 9 -12.15 7.58 -16.48
CA LYS A 9 -12.88 7.08 -15.31
C LYS A 9 -13.03 8.14 -14.23
N LEU A 10 -11.99 8.93 -13.95
CA LEU A 10 -12.05 10.02 -12.96
C LEU A 10 -13.07 11.09 -13.39
N ASN A 11 -13.06 11.48 -14.66
CA ASN A 11 -14.03 12.44 -15.21
C ASN A 11 -15.47 11.90 -15.15
N GLU A 12 -15.68 10.62 -15.45
CA GLU A 12 -17.01 9.97 -15.42
C GLU A 12 -17.64 9.99 -14.01
N ILE A 13 -16.83 9.91 -12.96
CA ILE A 13 -17.29 9.96 -11.56
C ILE A 13 -17.26 11.37 -10.96
N GLY A 14 -17.02 12.39 -11.79
CA GLY A 14 -17.15 13.80 -11.42
C GLY A 14 -15.90 14.43 -10.79
N TYR A 15 -14.74 13.76 -10.86
CA TYR A 15 -13.47 14.38 -10.49
C TYR A 15 -12.95 15.27 -11.62
N ASP A 16 -12.41 16.42 -11.25
CA ASP A 16 -12.06 17.53 -12.14
C ASP A 16 -10.76 18.23 -11.67
N GLU A 17 -10.45 19.40 -12.24
CA GLU A 17 -9.27 20.20 -11.86
C GLU A 17 -9.26 20.70 -10.41
N ASN A 18 -10.39 20.64 -9.70
CA ASN A 18 -10.50 21.04 -8.29
C ASN A 18 -10.37 19.83 -7.35
N THR A 19 -10.13 18.63 -7.89
CA THR A 19 -9.94 17.40 -7.12
C THR A 19 -8.46 17.20 -6.81
N GLU A 20 -8.15 16.93 -5.54
CA GLU A 20 -6.80 16.56 -5.11
C GLU A 20 -6.57 15.05 -5.21
N LEU A 21 -5.40 14.65 -5.70
CA LEU A 21 -4.94 13.26 -5.70
C LEU A 21 -4.02 13.05 -4.51
N THR A 22 -4.46 12.18 -3.60
CA THR A 22 -3.60 11.67 -2.52
C THR A 22 -3.22 10.23 -2.81
N PHE A 23 -2.07 9.83 -2.29
CA PHE A 23 -1.60 8.46 -2.38
C PHE A 23 -1.35 7.91 -0.98
N GLY A 24 -1.48 6.60 -0.83
CA GLY A 24 -1.39 5.99 0.49
C GLY A 24 -1.44 4.49 0.46
N PHE A 25 -1.18 3.90 1.61
CA PHE A 25 -1.19 2.46 1.82
C PHE A 25 -2.48 2.07 2.52
N ALA A 26 -3.15 1.05 1.99
CA ALA A 26 -4.27 0.41 2.67
C ALA A 26 -3.77 -0.86 3.37
N ASP A 27 -4.09 -1.00 4.65
CA ASP A 27 -3.92 -2.27 5.34
C ASP A 27 -5.05 -3.22 4.90
N GLY A 28 -4.72 -4.30 4.19
CA GLY A 28 -5.70 -5.30 3.75
C GLY A 28 -6.37 -6.10 4.88
N ASN A 29 -5.83 -6.09 6.09
CA ASN A 29 -6.39 -6.78 7.25
C ASN A 29 -7.40 -5.90 7.99
N THR A 30 -7.06 -4.64 8.25
CA THR A 30 -7.90 -3.71 9.04
C THR A 30 -8.77 -2.82 8.17
N GLY A 31 -8.39 -2.60 6.91
CA GLY A 31 -9.00 -1.61 6.02
C GLY A 31 -8.57 -0.17 6.29
N GLU A 32 -7.65 0.04 7.24
CA GLU A 32 -7.12 1.36 7.56
C GLU A 32 -6.27 1.91 6.41
N TRP A 33 -6.32 3.22 6.23
CA TRP A 33 -5.62 3.93 5.17
C TRP A 33 -4.62 4.91 5.77
N TYR A 34 -3.40 4.88 5.25
CA TYR A 34 -2.27 5.66 5.70
C TYR A 34 -1.76 6.50 4.54
N GLU A 35 -1.80 7.82 4.69
CA GLU A 35 -1.30 8.74 3.67
C GLU A 35 0.20 8.54 3.47
N ALA A 36 0.61 8.42 2.21
CA ALA A 36 2.00 8.34 1.82
C ALA A 36 2.43 9.69 1.25
N PRO A 37 3.58 10.24 1.67
CA PRO A 37 4.11 11.42 1.02
C PRO A 37 4.44 11.09 -0.44
N PHE A 38 4.14 12.06 -1.29
CA PHE A 38 4.36 11.97 -2.71
C PHE A 38 5.36 13.04 -3.10
N ASP A 39 6.59 12.61 -3.38
CA ASP A 39 7.70 13.52 -3.62
C ASP A 39 7.85 13.86 -5.11
N GLU A 40 7.74 12.88 -6.02
CA GLU A 40 7.97 13.09 -7.46
C GLU A 40 7.36 11.99 -8.36
N ILE A 41 6.94 12.36 -9.58
CA ILE A 41 6.60 11.40 -10.65
C ILE A 41 7.83 11.19 -11.52
N THR A 42 8.31 9.95 -11.61
CA THR A 42 9.36 9.60 -12.58
C THR A 42 8.73 9.17 -13.91
N TYR A 43 9.27 9.70 -15.03
CA TYR A 43 8.78 9.37 -16.38
C TYR A 43 9.92 9.32 -17.40
N GLY A 44 9.61 8.80 -18.59
CA GLY A 44 10.57 8.30 -19.60
C GLY A 44 11.71 9.22 -20.04
N ILE A 45 11.68 10.54 -19.83
CA ILE A 45 12.82 11.40 -20.22
C ILE A 45 14.05 11.12 -19.34
N ASP A 46 13.85 10.88 -18.03
CA ASP A 46 14.97 10.56 -17.12
C ASP A 46 15.37 9.07 -17.16
N LEU A 47 14.52 8.19 -17.69
CA LEU A 47 14.77 6.74 -17.78
C LEU A 47 15.29 6.27 -19.15
N THR A 48 14.88 6.91 -20.26
CA THR A 48 15.22 6.47 -21.63
C THR A 48 15.78 7.58 -22.53
N GLY A 49 15.61 8.86 -22.17
CA GLY A 49 16.16 10.00 -22.92
C GLY A 49 15.44 10.34 -24.23
N GLU A 50 14.41 9.58 -24.62
CA GLU A 50 13.60 9.84 -25.82
C GLU A 50 12.13 10.13 -25.45
N PRO A 51 11.50 11.18 -26.00
CA PRO A 51 10.11 11.48 -25.69
C PRO A 51 9.14 10.43 -26.29
N TYR A 52 8.25 9.88 -25.46
CA TYR A 52 6.97 9.26 -25.86
C TYR A 52 7.03 7.92 -26.62
N HIS A 53 8.02 7.06 -26.35
CA HIS A 53 8.06 5.71 -26.93
C HIS A 53 7.76 4.62 -25.90
N ASN A 54 6.47 4.35 -25.69
CA ASN A 54 5.96 3.35 -24.74
C ASN A 54 6.32 3.63 -23.27
N ASP A 55 6.29 4.89 -22.88
CA ASP A 55 6.65 5.32 -21.53
C ASP A 55 5.65 4.75 -20.50
N VAL A 56 6.19 3.96 -19.57
CA VAL A 56 5.50 3.59 -18.34
C VAL A 56 5.79 4.69 -17.33
N ILE A 57 4.73 5.34 -16.83
CA ILE A 57 4.84 6.22 -15.67
C ILE A 57 4.83 5.31 -14.45
N ASN A 58 5.92 5.33 -13.70
CA ASN A 58 6.00 4.66 -12.41
C ASN A 58 5.81 5.70 -11.31
N ILE A 59 4.88 5.42 -10.39
CA ILE A 59 4.65 6.24 -9.20
C ILE A 59 5.20 5.44 -8.03
N ASP A 60 6.40 5.82 -7.60
CA ASP A 60 7.03 5.23 -6.43
C ASP A 60 6.57 5.97 -5.17
N MET A 61 6.28 5.23 -4.11
CA MET A 61 5.93 5.78 -2.81
C MET A 61 6.94 5.30 -1.77
N ASP A 62 7.48 6.22 -0.98
CA ASP A 62 8.37 5.87 0.11
C ASP A 62 7.57 5.31 1.29
N VAL A 63 7.44 3.98 1.33
CA VAL A 63 6.82 3.29 2.47
C VAL A 63 7.57 3.52 3.79
N ASP A 64 8.89 3.76 3.73
CA ASP A 64 9.73 3.94 4.92
C ASP A 64 9.43 5.29 5.61
N SER A 65 8.86 6.24 4.89
CA SER A 65 8.38 7.50 5.47
C SER A 65 7.07 7.36 6.27
N VAL A 66 6.24 6.36 5.98
CA VAL A 66 4.91 6.17 6.57
C VAL A 66 5.01 5.38 7.88
N LYS A 67 5.46 6.06 8.94
CA LYS A 67 5.78 5.42 10.23
C LYS A 67 4.61 4.76 10.93
N GLU A 68 3.40 5.30 10.77
CA GLU A 68 2.20 4.76 11.37
C GLU A 68 1.85 3.38 10.76
N TYR A 69 1.81 3.30 9.43
CA TYR A 69 1.63 2.03 8.72
C TYR A 69 2.65 0.96 9.14
N GLN A 70 3.94 1.32 9.24
CA GLN A 70 4.98 0.39 9.68
C GLN A 70 4.75 -0.12 11.10
N LYS A 71 4.35 0.78 12.00
CA LYS A 71 4.09 0.44 13.40
C LYS A 71 2.92 -0.53 13.50
N ASP A 72 1.82 -0.23 12.83
CA ASP A 72 0.61 -1.06 12.91
C ASP A 72 0.85 -2.44 12.27
N LYS A 73 1.60 -2.50 11.16
CA LYS A 73 2.07 -3.78 10.60
C LYS A 73 2.94 -4.58 11.57
N ALA A 74 3.84 -3.93 12.29
CA ALA A 74 4.67 -4.60 13.28
C ALA A 74 3.83 -5.11 14.46
N GLU A 75 2.86 -4.33 14.94
CA GLU A 75 1.96 -4.73 16.02
C GLU A 75 1.06 -5.91 15.62
N CYS A 76 0.49 -5.90 14.42
CA CYS A 76 -0.26 -7.04 13.89
C CYS A 76 0.60 -8.31 13.83
N ALA A 77 1.83 -8.23 13.33
CA ALA A 77 2.72 -9.39 13.26
C ALA A 77 3.05 -9.97 14.65
N VAL A 78 3.19 -9.11 15.67
CA VAL A 78 3.39 -9.56 17.05
C VAL A 78 2.16 -10.28 17.58
N ILE A 79 0.95 -9.76 17.30
CA ILE A 79 -0.30 -10.41 17.70
C ILE A 79 -0.41 -11.81 17.07
N ASP A 80 -0.16 -11.93 15.76
CA ASP A 80 -0.20 -13.21 15.05
C ASP A 80 0.73 -14.26 15.67
N ILE A 81 1.97 -13.86 16.01
CA ILE A 81 2.94 -14.73 16.68
C ILE A 81 2.44 -15.17 18.06
N VAL A 82 1.89 -14.24 18.85
CA VAL A 82 1.37 -14.54 20.19
C VAL A 82 0.20 -15.52 20.11
N GLU A 83 -0.72 -15.32 19.17
CA GLU A 83 -1.85 -16.22 18.94
C GLU A 83 -1.39 -17.62 18.52
N GLU A 84 -0.41 -17.73 17.62
CA GLU A 84 0.16 -19.01 17.20
C GLU A 84 0.84 -19.74 18.37
N MET A 85 1.62 -19.01 19.19
CA MET A 85 2.26 -19.58 20.37
C MET A 85 1.23 -20.10 21.38
N GLN A 86 0.17 -19.33 21.65
CA GLN A 86 -0.91 -19.76 22.53
C GLN A 86 -1.61 -21.01 21.99
N TYR A 87 -1.88 -21.05 20.69
CA TYR A 87 -2.45 -22.22 20.04
C TYR A 87 -1.59 -23.47 20.22
N VAL A 88 -0.28 -23.36 19.98
CA VAL A 88 0.67 -24.47 20.15
C VAL A 88 0.72 -24.94 21.61
N LEU A 89 0.88 -24.02 22.56
CA LEU A 89 0.95 -24.36 23.99
C LEU A 89 -0.33 -25.08 24.46
N ASN A 90 -1.50 -24.55 24.10
CA ASN A 90 -2.78 -25.15 24.45
C ASN A 90 -2.96 -26.55 23.85
N LYS A 91 -2.49 -26.76 22.61
CA LYS A 91 -2.53 -28.06 21.94
C LYS A 91 -1.69 -29.11 22.68
N TYR A 92 -0.51 -28.75 23.18
CA TYR A 92 0.36 -29.67 23.92
C TYR A 92 -0.07 -29.87 25.38
N GLN A 93 -0.59 -28.85 26.06
CA GLN A 93 -1.17 -29.01 27.40
C GLN A 93 -2.35 -29.98 27.40
N ARG A 94 -3.25 -29.88 26.40
CA ARG A 94 -4.37 -30.82 26.26
C ARG A 94 -3.92 -32.26 26.03
N LYS A 95 -2.76 -32.50 25.41
CA LYS A 95 -2.20 -33.85 25.20
C LYS A 95 -1.54 -34.46 26.44
N LEU A 96 -1.26 -33.67 27.48
CA LEU A 96 -0.65 -34.16 28.73
C LEU A 96 -1.70 -34.49 29.80
N ILE A 97 -2.94 -34.01 29.63
CA ILE A 97 -4.05 -34.17 30.57
C ILE A 97 -4.95 -35.38 30.21
N PHE A 98 -4.76 -35.97 29.03
CA PHE A 98 -5.41 -37.21 28.56
C PHE A 98 -4.35 -38.21 28.13
#